data_AF-A0A0K8TIB4-F1
#
_entry.id   AF-A0A0K8TIB4-F1
#
_cell.length_a   1.000
_cell.length_b   1.000
_cell.length_c   1.000
_cell.angle_alpha   90.00
_cell.angle_beta   90.00
_cell.angle_gamma   90.00
#
_symmetry.space_group_name_H-M   'P 1'
#
loop_
_entity.id
_entity.type
_entity.pdbx_description
1 polymer ?
#
loop_
_entity_poly.entity_id
_entity_poly.type
_entity_poly.pdbx_seq_one_letter_code
_entity_poly.pdbx_strand_id
1 'polypeptide(L)'
;ISSIVPTQNIPNAALDAFLLIFFNYLTKAREPKIEKYTWSECQDQVIVQWPSGEACTVHILVIHAMVILLTYGPNAVTNVLQYQSLLDTWFPFDLALSPKGFLVDTSEEALLIPDWLKLRMIRSHVPRLVTAALTDLDNSQLVLFIQSFGIPIASMSKLLATLDNAVLTDSEAVGKAVIDKAYMIQLVEVQHKRGAVGGSTFTKALCLQEHNKQIPIECRPFIVKKEEPVDKKMRIQQSYMSEEESVVAIEKLFDTNTDAMIAKEQRTLFTNLQRTLVHEISSKNSDFVRGITRYMRRRVLSDTNFINAILSKPQFSCPLFRLLATIAPNSPSITLIARHILQHKTDNSRIKSLLDILSEYLKNHENMEVESDAPQRVSQTPEDANSLSQTMKQLLISSAASSGHLVDKLVKLEPEILGSEMELQMKMLFCKSEVSTLHCRPYLLTLLTHHASWRTLSNCVEILLRKDAVSQFEPTPVLDFLKALTCNPKLWQGREKHTPKHYKPEDVLYLDQEQLKILSDYIVAEG
;
A
#
# COMPACT_ATOMS: atom_id res chain seq x y z
N ILE A 1 -10.22 -25.49 13.31
CA ILE A 1 -10.03 -24.33 12.39
C ILE A 1 -11.22 -24.34 11.45
N SER A 2 -12.29 -23.66 11.86
CA SER A 2 -13.50 -23.44 11.07
C SER A 2 -13.15 -22.65 9.82
N SER A 3 -13.59 -23.14 8.68
CA SER A 3 -13.39 -22.56 7.35
C SER A 3 -13.90 -21.12 7.30
N ILE A 4 -13.03 -20.19 6.94
CA ILE A 4 -13.34 -18.79 6.57
C ILE A 4 -14.14 -18.70 5.26
N VAL A 5 -14.57 -19.83 4.68
CA VAL A 5 -15.53 -19.84 3.59
C VAL A 5 -16.92 -19.88 4.23
N PRO A 6 -17.73 -18.82 4.15
CA PRO A 6 -19.11 -18.88 4.57
C PRO A 6 -19.77 -20.05 3.83
N THR A 7 -20.53 -20.87 4.54
CA THR A 7 -21.46 -21.82 3.94
C THR A 7 -22.23 -21.10 2.84
N GLN A 8 -22.07 -21.54 1.59
CA GLN A 8 -22.40 -20.86 0.32
C GLN A 8 -23.89 -20.50 0.11
N ASN A 9 -24.71 -20.50 1.17
CA ASN A 9 -26.17 -20.42 1.10
C ASN A 9 -26.80 -19.34 1.98
N ILE A 10 -26.01 -18.46 2.63
CA ILE A 10 -26.55 -17.36 3.43
C ILE A 10 -26.06 -16.04 2.83
N PRO A 11 -26.97 -15.13 2.43
CA PRO A 11 -26.59 -13.81 1.93
C PRO A 11 -25.79 -13.07 3.02
N ASN A 12 -24.61 -12.60 2.65
CA ASN A 12 -23.74 -11.90 3.58
C ASN A 12 -23.97 -10.40 3.46
N ALA A 13 -24.52 -9.79 4.51
CA ALA A 13 -24.82 -8.36 4.55
C ALA A 13 -23.59 -7.47 4.24
N ALA A 14 -22.37 -7.91 4.57
CA ALA A 14 -21.17 -7.19 4.21
C ALA A 14 -20.88 -7.24 2.70
N LEU A 15 -21.11 -8.39 2.03
CA LEU A 15 -20.96 -8.50 0.58
C LEU A 15 -22.00 -7.66 -0.16
N ASP A 16 -23.23 -7.59 0.36
CA ASP A 16 -24.27 -6.71 -0.17
C ASP A 16 -23.89 -5.22 -0.04
N ALA A 17 -23.31 -4.82 1.10
CA ALA A 17 -22.82 -3.45 1.28
C ALA A 17 -21.66 -3.14 0.31
N PHE A 18 -20.69 -4.06 0.15
CA PHE A 18 -19.60 -3.89 -0.81
C PHE A 18 -20.11 -3.84 -2.26
N LEU A 19 -21.09 -4.68 -2.62
CA LEU A 19 -21.70 -4.66 -3.94
C LEU A 19 -22.32 -3.30 -4.23
N LEU A 20 -23.08 -2.74 -3.29
CA LEU A 20 -23.72 -1.44 -3.43
C LEU A 20 -22.67 -0.33 -3.58
N ILE A 21 -21.61 -0.35 -2.77
CA ILE A 21 -20.52 0.64 -2.84
C ILE A 21 -19.84 0.58 -4.21
N PHE A 22 -19.44 -0.61 -4.66
CA PHE A 22 -18.73 -0.77 -5.92
C PHE A 22 -19.60 -0.46 -7.13
N PHE A 23 -20.87 -0.87 -7.10
CA PHE A 23 -21.82 -0.54 -8.15
C PHE A 23 -21.98 0.98 -8.30
N ASN A 24 -22.28 1.68 -7.19
CA ASN A 24 -22.45 3.13 -7.20
C ASN A 24 -21.15 3.87 -7.59
N TYR A 25 -20.00 3.39 -7.09
CA TYR A 25 -18.69 3.93 -7.46
C TYR A 25 -18.45 3.80 -8.96
N LEU A 26 -18.71 2.64 -9.56
CA LEU A 26 -18.47 2.41 -10.98
C LEU A 26 -19.44 3.21 -11.86
N THR A 27 -20.72 3.29 -11.48
CA THR A 27 -21.70 4.16 -12.15
C THR A 27 -21.23 5.61 -12.15
N LYS A 28 -20.76 6.11 -11.00
CA LYS A 28 -20.24 7.48 -10.88
C LYS A 28 -18.92 7.69 -11.61
N ALA A 29 -18.04 6.71 -11.62
CA ALA A 29 -16.76 6.79 -12.32
C ALA A 29 -16.93 6.80 -13.85
N ARG A 30 -18.00 6.17 -14.38
CA ARG A 30 -18.34 6.12 -15.80
C ARG A 30 -19.12 7.35 -16.29
N GLU A 31 -19.64 8.20 -15.40
CA GLU A 31 -20.22 9.48 -15.80
C GLU A 31 -19.14 10.35 -16.48
N PRO A 32 -19.40 10.96 -17.65
CA PRO A 32 -18.42 11.76 -18.36
C PRO A 32 -18.03 12.97 -17.49
N LYS A 33 -16.80 12.97 -16.97
CA LYS A 33 -16.27 14.10 -16.21
C LYS A 33 -16.14 15.31 -17.13
N ILE A 34 -16.90 16.36 -16.84
CA ILE A 34 -16.84 17.68 -17.49
C ILE A 34 -15.61 18.49 -17.02
N GLU A 35 -14.88 18.05 -15.98
CA GLU A 35 -13.81 18.83 -15.38
C GLU A 35 -12.42 18.20 -15.45
N LYS A 36 -11.47 19.10 -15.75
CA LYS A 36 -10.01 19.03 -15.86
C LYS A 36 -9.37 17.84 -15.15
N TYR A 37 -8.52 17.13 -15.92
CA TYR A 37 -7.47 16.22 -15.44
C TYR A 37 -6.95 16.61 -14.06
N THR A 38 -7.47 15.98 -13.01
CA THR A 38 -6.83 15.93 -11.70
C THR A 38 -5.68 14.95 -11.85
N TRP A 39 -4.50 15.48 -12.16
CA TRP A 39 -3.23 14.77 -12.02
C TRP A 39 -3.22 14.16 -10.62
N SER A 40 -3.41 12.84 -10.55
CA SER A 40 -3.31 12.11 -9.30
C SER A 40 -1.91 11.52 -9.27
N GLU A 41 -1.10 11.90 -8.30
CA GLU A 41 0.29 11.44 -8.11
C GLU A 41 0.41 9.95 -7.72
N CYS A 42 -0.66 9.17 -7.85
CA CYS A 42 -0.69 7.75 -7.52
C CYS A 42 -0.36 6.92 -8.76
N GLN A 43 0.81 6.28 -8.76
CA GLN A 43 1.31 5.40 -9.84
C GLN A 43 0.38 4.20 -10.13
N ASP A 44 -0.55 3.89 -9.22
CA ASP A 44 -1.45 2.73 -9.30
C ASP A 44 -2.83 3.03 -9.92
N GLN A 45 -3.00 4.19 -10.55
CA GLN A 45 -4.19 4.52 -11.32
C GLN A 45 -4.10 4.02 -12.76
N VAL A 46 -5.18 3.41 -13.24
CA VAL A 46 -5.32 2.94 -14.62
C VAL A 46 -6.53 3.57 -15.28
N ILE A 47 -6.38 3.91 -16.56
CA ILE A 47 -7.48 4.34 -17.43
C ILE A 47 -8.12 3.06 -17.97
N VAL A 48 -9.36 2.80 -17.58
CA VAL A 48 -10.13 1.67 -18.10
C VAL A 48 -11.00 2.16 -19.24
N GLN A 49 -10.88 1.53 -20.40
CA GLN A 49 -11.67 1.84 -21.59
C GLN A 49 -12.51 0.64 -22.00
N TRP A 50 -13.79 0.87 -22.23
CA TRP A 50 -14.70 -0.11 -22.80
C TRP A 50 -14.84 0.12 -24.31
N PRO A 51 -15.05 -0.95 -25.11
CA PRO A 51 -15.28 -0.80 -26.54
C PRO A 51 -16.53 0.00 -26.91
N SER A 52 -17.43 0.29 -25.96
CA SER A 52 -18.53 1.24 -26.13
C SER A 52 -18.08 2.70 -26.26
N GLY A 53 -16.80 3.01 -26.00
CA GLY A 53 -16.24 4.36 -26.01
C GLY A 53 -16.25 5.05 -24.64
N GLU A 54 -16.80 4.40 -23.62
CA GLU A 54 -16.72 4.89 -22.24
C GLU A 54 -15.31 4.64 -21.67
N ALA A 55 -14.80 5.61 -20.91
CA ALA A 55 -13.53 5.50 -20.23
C ALA A 55 -13.60 6.09 -18.82
N CYS A 56 -12.94 5.47 -17.85
CA CYS A 56 -12.84 6.00 -16.49
C CYS A 56 -11.46 5.78 -15.88
N THR A 57 -11.06 6.66 -14.96
CA THR A 57 -9.82 6.53 -14.19
C THR A 57 -10.11 5.87 -12.85
N VAL A 58 -9.52 4.71 -12.61
CA VAL A 58 -9.79 3.90 -11.41
C VAL A 58 -8.47 3.36 -10.86
N HIS A 59 -8.40 3.19 -9.54
CA HIS A 59 -7.27 2.55 -8.89
C HIS A 59 -7.29 1.03 -9.12
N ILE A 60 -6.16 0.43 -9.48
CA ILE A 60 -6.08 -1.00 -9.84
C ILE A 60 -6.63 -1.94 -8.74
N LEU A 61 -6.32 -1.66 -7.46
CA LEU A 61 -6.85 -2.40 -6.31
C LEU A 61 -8.38 -2.37 -6.19
N VAL A 62 -9.06 -1.30 -6.65
CA VAL A 62 -10.52 -1.24 -6.63
C VAL A 62 -11.09 -2.23 -7.65
N ILE A 63 -10.46 -2.32 -8.82
CA ILE A 63 -10.79 -3.33 -9.83
C ILE A 63 -10.60 -4.73 -9.25
N HIS A 64 -9.46 -4.99 -8.61
CA HIS A 64 -9.18 -6.29 -7.98
C HIS A 64 -10.21 -6.64 -6.90
N ALA A 65 -10.62 -5.67 -6.08
CA ALA A 65 -11.64 -5.87 -5.05
C ALA A 65 -13.01 -6.22 -5.67
N MET A 66 -13.40 -5.56 -6.77
CA MET A 66 -14.61 -5.89 -7.51
C MET A 66 -14.56 -7.31 -8.06
N VAL A 67 -13.45 -7.73 -8.68
CA VAL A 67 -13.29 -9.09 -9.19
C VAL A 67 -13.34 -10.12 -8.06
N ILE A 68 -12.68 -9.83 -6.93
CA ILE A 68 -12.73 -10.68 -5.72
C ILE A 68 -14.17 -10.84 -5.24
N LEU A 69 -14.95 -9.76 -5.19
CA LEU A 69 -16.37 -9.83 -4.83
C LEU A 69 -17.14 -10.76 -5.77
N LEU A 70 -16.90 -10.64 -7.09
CA LEU A 70 -17.53 -11.51 -8.09
C LEU A 70 -17.14 -12.99 -7.93
N THR A 71 -15.98 -13.32 -7.36
CA THR A 71 -15.59 -14.73 -7.13
C THR A 71 -16.47 -15.47 -6.10
N TYR A 72 -17.21 -14.75 -5.24
CA TYR A 72 -18.12 -15.39 -4.27
C TYR A 72 -19.41 -15.92 -4.92
N GLY A 73 -19.76 -15.43 -6.10
CA GLY A 73 -20.92 -15.90 -6.87
C GLY A 73 -22.23 -15.16 -6.55
N PRO A 74 -23.27 -15.37 -7.39
CA PRO A 74 -24.53 -14.66 -7.28
C PRO A 74 -25.36 -15.05 -6.06
N ASN A 75 -25.17 -16.27 -5.52
CA ASN A 75 -25.92 -16.76 -4.35
C ASN A 75 -25.45 -16.12 -3.03
N ALA A 76 -24.30 -15.43 -3.04
CA ALA A 76 -23.72 -14.81 -1.85
C ALA A 76 -24.31 -13.42 -1.54
N VAL A 77 -25.07 -12.85 -2.47
CA VAL A 77 -25.61 -11.48 -2.43
C VAL A 77 -27.12 -11.48 -2.71
N THR A 78 -27.83 -10.55 -2.08
CA THR A 78 -29.28 -10.37 -2.20
C THR A 78 -29.64 -9.67 -3.51
N ASN A 79 -28.84 -8.68 -3.94
CA ASN A 79 -29.08 -7.89 -5.16
C ASN A 79 -28.43 -8.51 -6.40
N VAL A 80 -28.99 -9.62 -6.89
CA VAL A 80 -28.46 -10.37 -8.05
C VAL A 80 -28.35 -9.50 -9.31
N LEU A 81 -29.25 -8.53 -9.51
CA LEU A 81 -29.23 -7.65 -10.69
C LEU A 81 -27.99 -6.73 -10.72
N GLN A 82 -27.62 -6.13 -9.58
CA GLN A 82 -26.42 -5.31 -9.46
C GLN A 82 -25.16 -6.15 -9.65
N TYR A 83 -25.17 -7.37 -9.10
CA TYR A 83 -24.10 -8.33 -9.30
C TYR A 83 -23.92 -8.69 -10.78
N GLN A 84 -25.00 -9.01 -11.50
CA GLN A 84 -24.93 -9.32 -12.93
C GLN A 84 -24.46 -8.13 -13.75
N SER A 85 -24.94 -6.92 -13.45
CA SER A 85 -24.48 -5.70 -14.13
C SER A 85 -22.97 -5.46 -13.95
N LEU A 86 -22.45 -5.67 -12.74
CA LEU A 86 -21.02 -5.57 -12.47
C LEU A 86 -20.23 -6.68 -13.21
N LEU A 87 -20.78 -7.90 -13.23
CA LEU A 87 -20.19 -9.03 -13.96
C LEU A 87 -20.17 -8.80 -15.47
N ASP A 88 -21.23 -8.23 -16.04
CA ASP A 88 -21.33 -7.87 -17.46
C ASP A 88 -20.36 -6.75 -17.84
N THR A 89 -20.12 -5.81 -16.92
CA THR A 89 -19.20 -4.70 -17.16
C THR A 89 -17.74 -5.15 -17.22
N TRP A 90 -17.33 -6.10 -16.38
CA TRP A 90 -15.95 -6.58 -16.32
C TRP A 90 -15.67 -7.84 -17.15
N PHE A 91 -16.66 -8.73 -17.26
CA PHE A 91 -16.54 -10.04 -17.90
C PHE A 91 -17.72 -10.33 -18.84
N PRO A 92 -17.90 -9.54 -19.92
CA PRO A 92 -19.00 -9.74 -20.87
C PRO A 92 -18.99 -11.14 -21.50
N PHE A 93 -20.13 -11.57 -22.06
CA PHE A 93 -20.23 -12.87 -22.75
C PHE A 93 -19.32 -12.95 -23.98
N ASP A 94 -19.21 -11.84 -24.71
CA ASP A 94 -18.21 -11.68 -25.76
C ASP A 94 -16.94 -11.12 -25.14
N LEU A 95 -15.88 -11.94 -25.12
CA LEU A 95 -14.59 -11.52 -24.58
C LEU A 95 -13.97 -10.36 -25.35
N ALA A 96 -14.32 -10.16 -26.63
CA ALA A 96 -13.84 -9.01 -27.40
C ALA A 96 -14.33 -7.68 -26.81
N LEU A 97 -15.41 -7.72 -26.02
CA LEU A 97 -15.97 -6.55 -25.34
C LEU A 97 -15.35 -6.28 -23.95
N SER A 98 -14.35 -7.06 -23.53
CA SER A 98 -13.73 -6.88 -22.23
C SER A 98 -13.03 -5.52 -22.11
N PRO A 99 -13.10 -4.85 -20.95
CA PRO A 99 -12.42 -3.59 -20.75
C PRO A 99 -10.91 -3.73 -20.83
N LYS A 100 -10.26 -2.72 -21.42
CA LYS A 100 -8.80 -2.61 -21.47
C LYS A 100 -8.30 -1.55 -20.52
N GLY A 101 -7.19 -1.84 -19.83
CA GLY A 101 -6.52 -0.90 -18.95
C GLY A 101 -5.35 -0.24 -19.66
N PHE A 102 -5.14 1.05 -19.40
CA PHE A 102 -3.97 1.79 -19.86
C PHE A 102 -3.31 2.52 -18.69
N LEU A 103 -1.98 2.54 -18.65
CA LEU A 103 -1.23 3.33 -17.68
C LEU A 103 -1.39 4.83 -17.99
N VAL A 104 -1.62 5.64 -16.95
CA VAL A 104 -1.86 7.09 -17.09
C VAL A 104 -0.63 7.82 -17.66
N ASP A 105 0.58 7.37 -17.32
CA ASP A 105 1.83 8.04 -17.72
C ASP A 105 2.32 7.64 -19.12
N THR A 106 2.24 6.35 -19.46
CA THR A 106 2.83 5.80 -20.70
C THR A 106 1.81 5.48 -21.78
N SER A 107 0.50 5.52 -21.47
CA SER A 107 -0.57 5.02 -22.35
C SER A 107 -0.37 3.56 -22.81
N GLU A 108 0.47 2.79 -22.12
CA GLU A 108 0.71 1.37 -22.41
C GLU A 108 -0.43 0.51 -21.84
N GLU A 109 -0.75 -0.59 -22.53
CA GLU A 109 -1.78 -1.53 -22.09
C GLU A 109 -1.37 -2.18 -20.76
N ALA A 110 -2.13 -1.88 -19.71
CA ALA A 110 -1.92 -2.37 -18.36
C ALA A 110 -2.67 -3.69 -18.16
N LEU A 111 -1.98 -4.68 -17.59
CA LEU A 111 -2.59 -5.95 -17.24
C LEU A 111 -3.50 -5.78 -16.01
N LEU A 112 -4.82 -5.72 -16.25
CA LEU A 112 -5.82 -5.50 -15.20
C LEU A 112 -5.92 -6.67 -14.21
N ILE A 113 -5.77 -7.90 -14.71
CA ILE A 113 -6.04 -9.14 -13.95
C ILE A 113 -4.75 -9.98 -13.84
N PRO A 114 -4.01 -9.86 -12.72
CA PRO A 114 -2.78 -10.63 -12.47
C PRO A 114 -3.04 -12.12 -12.20
N ASP A 115 -2.00 -12.94 -12.31
CA ASP A 115 -2.07 -14.41 -12.19
C ASP A 115 -2.65 -14.89 -10.87
N TRP A 116 -2.33 -14.22 -9.75
CA TRP A 116 -2.90 -14.57 -8.44
C TRP A 116 -4.43 -14.37 -8.40
N LEU A 117 -4.94 -13.40 -9.18
CA LEU A 117 -6.37 -13.13 -9.30
C LEU A 117 -7.03 -14.13 -10.26
N LYS A 118 -6.38 -14.47 -11.38
CA LYS A 118 -6.81 -15.56 -12.28
C LYS A 118 -6.93 -16.90 -11.52
N LEU A 119 -5.96 -17.23 -10.65
CA LEU A 119 -6.03 -18.41 -9.78
C LEU A 119 -7.26 -18.38 -8.87
N ARG A 120 -7.60 -17.22 -8.30
CA ARG A 120 -8.80 -17.07 -7.47
C ARG A 120 -10.08 -17.23 -8.30
N MET A 121 -10.11 -16.67 -9.51
CA MET A 121 -11.24 -16.80 -10.45
C MET A 121 -11.49 -18.26 -10.85
N ILE A 122 -10.44 -19.03 -11.13
CA ILE A 122 -10.53 -20.45 -11.49
C ILE A 122 -11.09 -21.30 -10.34
N ARG A 123 -10.79 -20.91 -9.09
CA ARG A 123 -11.34 -21.55 -7.88
C ARG A 123 -12.81 -21.20 -7.61
N SER A 124 -13.35 -20.17 -8.28
CA SER A 124 -14.75 -19.79 -8.14
C SER A 124 -15.69 -20.77 -8.85
N HIS A 125 -16.95 -20.79 -8.43
CA HIS A 125 -18.01 -21.57 -9.09
C HIS A 125 -18.70 -20.79 -10.23
N VAL A 126 -18.20 -19.59 -10.58
CA VAL A 126 -18.81 -18.72 -11.59
C VAL A 126 -18.22 -19.06 -12.97
N PRO A 127 -18.97 -19.69 -13.89
CA PRO A 127 -18.38 -20.20 -15.13
C PRO A 127 -17.77 -19.13 -16.03
N ARG A 128 -18.34 -17.92 -16.03
CA ARG A 128 -17.85 -16.75 -16.80
C ARG A 128 -16.46 -16.32 -16.35
N LEU A 129 -16.23 -16.23 -15.04
CA LEU A 129 -14.92 -15.89 -14.48
C LEU A 129 -13.88 -16.97 -14.79
N VAL A 130 -14.27 -18.24 -14.69
CA VAL A 130 -13.37 -19.35 -15.05
C VAL A 130 -12.96 -19.26 -16.52
N THR A 131 -13.90 -19.06 -17.43
CA THR A 131 -13.57 -18.93 -18.87
C THR A 131 -12.67 -17.72 -19.14
N ALA A 132 -12.94 -16.55 -18.54
CA ALA A 132 -12.11 -15.37 -18.70
C ALA A 132 -10.72 -15.48 -18.04
N ALA A 133 -10.56 -16.30 -17.01
CA ALA A 133 -9.25 -16.56 -16.41
C ALA A 133 -8.40 -17.54 -17.24
N LEU A 134 -9.05 -18.34 -18.11
CA LEU A 134 -8.38 -19.30 -18.99
C LEU A 134 -7.94 -18.70 -20.31
N THR A 135 -8.39 -17.49 -20.65
CA THR A 135 -7.97 -16.78 -21.86
C THR A 135 -6.64 -16.08 -21.64
N ASP A 136 -5.83 -16.05 -22.70
CA ASP A 136 -4.47 -15.49 -22.70
C ASP A 136 -3.61 -16.04 -21.55
N LEU A 137 -3.59 -17.37 -21.42
CA LEU A 137 -2.66 -18.08 -20.55
C LEU A 137 -1.51 -18.67 -21.36
N ASP A 138 -0.29 -18.39 -20.91
CA ASP A 138 0.89 -19.04 -21.46
C ASP A 138 1.00 -20.49 -20.99
N ASN A 139 1.72 -21.34 -21.75
CA ASN A 139 1.91 -22.75 -21.43
C ASN A 139 2.48 -22.99 -20.01
N SER A 140 3.38 -22.11 -19.54
CA SER A 140 3.95 -22.16 -18.20
C SER A 140 2.91 -21.83 -17.11
N GLN A 141 2.07 -20.82 -17.34
CA GLN A 141 0.99 -20.43 -16.43
C GLN A 141 -0.08 -21.53 -16.34
N LEU A 142 -0.41 -22.16 -17.47
CA LEU A 142 -1.37 -23.26 -17.53
C LEU A 142 -0.90 -24.46 -16.71
N VAL A 143 0.37 -24.85 -16.82
CA VAL A 143 0.97 -25.93 -16.01
C VAL A 143 0.96 -25.55 -14.53
N LEU A 144 1.36 -24.31 -14.19
CA LEU A 144 1.33 -23.81 -12.81
C LEU A 144 -0.08 -23.89 -12.20
N PHE A 145 -1.11 -23.54 -12.97
CA PHE A 145 -2.49 -23.52 -12.50
C PHE A 145 -3.00 -24.94 -12.23
N ILE A 146 -2.68 -25.91 -13.09
CA ILE A 146 -3.04 -27.32 -12.90
C ILE A 146 -2.36 -27.91 -11.65
N GLN A 147 -1.13 -27.49 -11.35
CA GLN A 147 -0.41 -27.89 -10.13
C GLN A 147 -0.98 -27.26 -8.85
N SER A 148 -1.82 -26.23 -8.97
CA SER A 148 -2.33 -25.53 -7.80
C SER A 148 -3.46 -26.31 -7.11
N PHE A 149 -3.43 -26.33 -5.77
CA PHE A 149 -4.44 -27.02 -4.96
C PHE A 149 -5.75 -26.21 -4.85
N GLY A 150 -6.86 -26.90 -4.59
CA GLY A 150 -8.14 -26.27 -4.28
C GLY A 150 -8.96 -25.81 -5.49
N ILE A 151 -8.66 -26.28 -6.70
CA ILE A 151 -9.45 -26.01 -7.90
C ILE A 151 -10.65 -26.98 -7.98
N PRO A 152 -11.89 -26.48 -8.19
CA PRO A 152 -13.06 -27.33 -8.42
C PRO A 152 -12.91 -28.24 -9.65
N ILE A 153 -13.50 -29.45 -9.60
CA ILE A 153 -13.40 -30.44 -10.67
C ILE A 153 -13.85 -29.88 -12.03
N ALA A 154 -14.94 -29.10 -12.05
CA ALA A 154 -15.43 -28.47 -13.28
C ALA A 154 -14.40 -27.52 -13.92
N SER A 155 -13.70 -26.72 -13.10
CA SER A 155 -12.64 -25.81 -13.56
C SER A 155 -11.38 -26.59 -13.97
N MET A 156 -11.03 -27.65 -13.23
CA MET A 156 -9.91 -28.53 -13.56
C MET A 156 -10.13 -29.23 -14.91
N SER A 157 -11.34 -29.70 -15.20
CA SER A 157 -11.66 -30.29 -16.50
C SER A 157 -11.46 -29.31 -17.66
N LYS A 158 -11.82 -28.03 -17.46
CA LYS A 158 -11.57 -26.98 -18.46
C LYS A 158 -10.07 -26.71 -18.63
N LEU A 159 -9.31 -26.61 -17.54
CA LEU A 159 -7.84 -26.45 -17.60
C LEU A 159 -7.17 -27.57 -18.39
N LEU A 160 -7.55 -28.82 -18.13
CA LEU A 160 -7.01 -29.98 -18.83
C LEU A 160 -7.42 -30.02 -20.31
N ALA A 161 -8.63 -29.59 -20.65
CA ALA A 161 -9.06 -29.43 -22.04
C ALA A 161 -8.28 -28.30 -22.76
N THR A 162 -8.03 -27.18 -22.10
CA THR A 162 -7.17 -26.10 -22.64
C THR A 162 -5.75 -26.60 -22.86
N LEU A 163 -5.22 -27.43 -21.96
CA LEU A 163 -3.90 -28.04 -22.10
C LEU A 163 -3.85 -29.00 -23.30
N ASP A 164 -4.87 -29.83 -23.49
CA ASP A 164 -4.96 -30.69 -24.68
C ASP A 164 -4.98 -29.87 -25.97
N ASN A 165 -5.70 -28.75 -26.02
CA ASN A 165 -5.70 -27.84 -27.16
C ASN A 165 -4.33 -27.20 -27.40
N ALA A 166 -3.65 -26.75 -26.34
CA ALA A 166 -2.30 -26.18 -26.43
C ALA A 166 -1.28 -27.20 -26.99
N VAL A 167 -1.41 -28.49 -26.63
CA VAL A 167 -0.59 -29.57 -27.17
C VAL A 167 -0.87 -29.83 -28.65
N LEU A 168 -2.13 -29.69 -29.08
CA LEU A 168 -2.49 -29.80 -30.51
C LEU A 168 -1.89 -28.64 -31.33
N THR A 169 -1.76 -27.46 -30.73
CA THR A 169 -1.11 -26.31 -31.37
C THR A 169 0.40 -26.43 -31.40
N ASP A 170 1.04 -26.71 -30.25
CA ASP A 170 2.49 -26.85 -30.13
C ASP A 170 2.90 -27.79 -28.97
N SER A 171 3.08 -29.06 -29.32
CA SER A 171 3.49 -30.12 -28.39
C SER A 171 4.91 -29.93 -27.82
N GLU A 172 5.82 -29.30 -28.57
CA GLU A 172 7.19 -29.08 -28.10
C GLU A 172 7.27 -27.96 -27.07
N ALA A 173 6.55 -26.85 -27.29
CA ALA A 173 6.50 -25.76 -26.32
C ALA A 173 5.85 -26.19 -25.00
N VAL A 174 4.77 -26.97 -25.05
CA VAL A 174 4.13 -27.54 -23.85
C VAL A 174 5.09 -28.51 -23.14
N GLY A 175 5.78 -29.37 -23.91
CA GLY A 175 6.77 -30.29 -23.35
C GLY A 175 7.96 -29.61 -22.67
N LYS A 176 8.36 -28.41 -23.14
CA LYS A 176 9.40 -27.57 -22.51
C LYS A 176 8.90 -26.84 -21.26
N ALA A 177 7.62 -26.47 -21.22
CA ALA A 177 7.02 -25.80 -20.06
C ALA A 177 6.84 -26.76 -18.86
N VAL A 178 6.78 -28.06 -19.11
CA VAL A 178 6.67 -29.09 -18.07
C VAL A 178 8.04 -29.49 -17.55
N ILE A 179 8.32 -29.14 -16.29
CA ILE A 179 9.59 -29.49 -15.62
C ILE A 179 9.68 -30.99 -15.33
N ASP A 180 8.64 -31.55 -14.71
CA ASP A 180 8.56 -32.97 -14.34
C ASP A 180 7.39 -33.64 -15.07
N LYS A 181 7.71 -34.40 -16.11
CA LYS A 181 6.74 -35.07 -16.98
C LYS A 181 6.05 -36.22 -16.25
N ALA A 182 6.79 -37.02 -15.49
CA ALA A 182 6.27 -38.15 -14.74
C ALA A 182 5.30 -37.68 -13.65
N TYR A 183 5.67 -36.63 -12.90
CA TYR A 183 4.78 -36.02 -11.91
C TYR A 183 3.51 -35.45 -12.56
N MET A 184 3.63 -34.76 -13.70
CA MET A 184 2.45 -34.20 -14.38
C MET A 184 1.49 -35.28 -14.89
N ILE A 185 2.00 -36.41 -15.40
CA ILE A 185 1.16 -37.55 -15.80
C ILE A 185 0.41 -38.10 -14.59
N GLN A 186 1.11 -38.34 -13.47
CA GLN A 186 0.49 -38.81 -12.23
C GLN A 186 -0.56 -37.82 -11.71
N LEU A 187 -0.28 -36.51 -11.81
CA LEU A 187 -1.22 -35.47 -11.40
C LEU A 187 -2.51 -35.53 -12.22
N VAL A 188 -2.43 -35.68 -13.54
CA VAL A 188 -3.61 -35.82 -14.42
C VAL A 188 -4.41 -37.08 -14.06
N GLU A 189 -3.76 -38.21 -13.82
CA GLU A 189 -4.43 -39.44 -13.37
C GLU A 189 -5.17 -39.27 -12.04
N VAL A 190 -4.55 -38.57 -11.08
CA VAL A 190 -5.18 -38.26 -9.79
C VAL A 190 -6.40 -37.35 -9.99
N GLN A 191 -6.36 -36.40 -10.93
CA GLN A 191 -7.53 -35.56 -11.25
C GLN A 191 -8.64 -36.36 -11.95
N HIS A 192 -8.32 -37.30 -12.84
CA HIS A 192 -9.32 -38.22 -13.41
C HIS A 192 -9.98 -39.08 -12.35
N LYS A 193 -9.23 -39.58 -11.35
CA LYS A 193 -9.79 -40.30 -10.20
C LYS A 193 -10.73 -39.43 -9.35
N ARG A 194 -10.53 -38.11 -9.35
CA ARG A 194 -11.46 -37.15 -8.73
C ARG A 194 -12.67 -36.82 -9.59
N GLY A 195 -12.73 -37.32 -10.83
CA GLY A 195 -13.83 -37.09 -11.77
C GLY A 195 -13.61 -35.94 -12.75
N ALA A 196 -12.39 -35.39 -12.86
CA ALA A 196 -12.07 -34.42 -13.90
C ALA A 196 -11.94 -35.11 -15.27
N VAL A 197 -12.18 -34.38 -16.36
CA VAL A 197 -12.10 -34.88 -17.74
C VAL A 197 -11.14 -34.01 -18.58
N GLY A 198 -10.50 -34.58 -19.60
CA GLY A 198 -9.49 -33.90 -20.44
C GLY A 198 -8.05 -34.16 -19.98
N GLY A 199 -7.03 -33.72 -20.73
CA GLY A 199 -5.61 -33.96 -20.44
C GLY A 199 -5.07 -35.28 -21.01
N SER A 200 -5.87 -35.99 -21.80
CA SER A 200 -5.51 -37.30 -22.36
C SER A 200 -4.59 -37.18 -23.57
N THR A 201 -4.75 -36.12 -24.37
CA THR A 201 -3.89 -35.82 -25.51
C THR A 201 -2.52 -35.37 -25.01
N PHE A 202 -2.49 -34.54 -23.97
CA PHE A 202 -1.28 -34.14 -23.26
C PHE A 202 -0.52 -35.33 -22.68
N THR A 203 -1.21 -36.22 -21.97
CA THR A 203 -0.58 -37.42 -21.37
C THR A 203 0.05 -38.31 -22.45
N LYS A 204 -0.65 -38.53 -23.57
CA LYS A 204 -0.11 -39.28 -24.72
C LYS A 204 1.11 -38.59 -25.34
N ALA A 205 1.05 -37.28 -25.52
CA ALA A 205 2.16 -36.50 -26.08
C ALA A 205 3.40 -36.55 -25.19
N LEU A 206 3.26 -36.44 -23.87
CA LEU A 206 4.38 -36.58 -22.93
C LEU A 206 4.96 -37.99 -22.93
N CYS A 207 4.12 -39.04 -22.92
CA CYS A 207 4.60 -40.42 -23.01
C CYS A 207 5.41 -40.65 -24.29
N LEU A 208 4.95 -40.17 -25.44
CA LEU A 208 5.68 -40.28 -26.72
C LEU A 208 7.04 -39.55 -26.68
N GLN A 209 7.13 -38.43 -25.96
CA GLN A 209 8.38 -37.70 -25.78
C GLN A 209 9.37 -38.43 -24.85
N GLU A 210 8.91 -39.19 -23.85
CA GLU A 210 9.78 -39.98 -22.98
C GLU A 210 10.38 -41.22 -23.67
N HIS A 211 9.65 -41.84 -24.60
CA HIS A 211 10.14 -43.00 -25.36
C HIS A 211 11.34 -42.68 -26.28
N ASN A 212 11.58 -41.40 -26.59
CA ASN A 212 12.75 -40.94 -27.36
C ASN A 212 14.02 -40.72 -26.51
N LYS A 213 13.98 -40.95 -25.19
CA LYS A 213 15.16 -40.88 -24.31
C LYS A 213 15.11 -41.98 -23.23
N GLN A 214 15.17 -43.25 -23.61
CA GLN A 214 15.39 -44.32 -22.64
C GLN A 214 16.85 -44.33 -22.17
N ILE A 215 17.10 -43.84 -20.96
CA ILE A 215 18.13 -44.39 -20.07
C ILE A 215 17.37 -44.80 -18.80
N PRO A 216 17.42 -46.07 -18.36
CA PRO A 216 16.79 -46.49 -17.12
C PRO A 216 17.65 -46.00 -15.95
N ILE A 217 17.07 -45.23 -15.04
CA ILE A 217 17.72 -44.87 -13.77
C ILE A 217 16.86 -45.40 -12.63
N GLU A 218 17.40 -46.42 -11.97
CA GLU A 218 16.93 -46.97 -10.70
C GLU A 218 16.74 -45.87 -9.66
N CYS A 219 15.64 -45.95 -8.90
CA CYS A 219 15.40 -45.13 -7.73
C CYS A 219 16.52 -45.33 -6.70
N ARG A 220 17.43 -44.35 -6.60
CA ARG A 220 18.30 -44.19 -5.43
C ARG A 220 17.72 -43.11 -4.51
N PRO A 221 17.68 -43.36 -3.19
CA PRO A 221 17.22 -42.35 -2.23
C PRO A 221 18.13 -41.12 -2.28
N PHE A 222 17.50 -39.94 -2.30
CA PHE A 222 18.14 -38.64 -2.26
C PHE A 222 19.05 -38.50 -1.03
N ILE A 223 20.36 -38.47 -1.24
CA ILE A 223 21.30 -37.88 -0.28
C ILE A 223 21.37 -36.40 -0.60
N VAL A 224 20.84 -35.57 0.29
CA VAL A 224 20.95 -34.11 0.23
C VAL A 224 22.45 -33.76 0.28
N LYS A 225 23.01 -33.37 -0.85
CA LYS A 225 24.31 -32.70 -0.88
C LYS A 225 24.10 -31.31 -0.29
N LYS A 226 24.75 -31.07 0.84
CA LYS A 226 24.97 -29.76 1.45
C LYS A 226 25.62 -28.88 0.38
N GLU A 227 24.90 -27.91 -0.16
CA GLU A 227 25.53 -26.84 -0.92
C GLU A 227 26.34 -26.00 0.08
N GLU A 228 27.63 -25.88 -0.21
CA GLU A 228 28.51 -24.92 0.44
C GLU A 228 28.02 -23.49 0.13
N PRO A 229 28.21 -22.55 1.07
CA PRO A 229 27.66 -21.21 0.97
C PRO A 229 28.26 -20.51 -0.24
N VAL A 230 27.44 -20.23 -1.24
CA VAL A 230 27.78 -19.33 -2.33
C VAL A 230 28.17 -17.99 -1.71
N ASP A 231 29.39 -17.57 -2.02
CA ASP A 231 30.00 -16.33 -1.56
C ASP A 231 29.02 -15.17 -1.62
N LYS A 232 28.90 -14.51 -0.47
CA LYS A 232 28.23 -13.23 -0.29
C LYS A 232 28.70 -12.33 -1.42
N LYS A 233 27.81 -11.97 -2.35
CA LYS A 233 28.04 -10.82 -3.22
C LYS A 233 28.45 -9.67 -2.32
N MET A 234 29.70 -9.27 -2.49
CA MET A 234 30.38 -8.23 -1.75
C MET A 234 29.43 -7.04 -1.64
N ARG A 235 29.04 -6.70 -0.41
CA ARG A 235 28.30 -5.49 -0.10
C ARG A 235 29.11 -4.36 -0.70
N ILE A 236 28.62 -3.74 -1.78
CA ILE A 236 29.26 -2.57 -2.39
C ILE A 236 29.50 -1.59 -1.24
N GLN A 237 30.76 -1.29 -0.95
CA GLN A 237 31.12 -0.28 0.04
C GLN A 237 30.37 1.00 -0.34
N GLN A 238 29.45 1.41 0.52
CA GLN A 238 28.64 2.61 0.32
C GLN A 238 29.56 3.82 0.52
N SER A 239 29.98 4.46 -0.57
CA SER A 239 30.73 5.73 -0.48
C SER A 239 29.74 6.87 -0.32
N TYR A 240 29.68 7.46 0.88
CA TYR A 240 29.04 8.75 1.11
C TYR A 240 30.01 9.86 0.67
N MET A 241 29.50 10.94 0.10
CA MET A 241 30.32 12.05 -0.40
C MET A 241 30.84 12.92 0.74
N SER A 242 32.07 13.43 0.65
CA SER A 242 32.59 14.43 1.62
C SER A 242 31.94 15.80 1.44
N GLU A 243 32.13 16.72 2.41
CA GLU A 243 31.64 18.10 2.31
C GLU A 243 32.20 18.80 1.07
N GLU A 244 33.49 18.63 0.74
CA GLU A 244 34.08 19.21 -0.46
C GLU A 244 33.52 18.59 -1.75
N GLU A 245 33.31 17.28 -1.79
CA GLU A 245 32.74 16.59 -2.95
C GLU A 245 31.30 17.02 -3.23
N SER A 246 30.52 17.30 -2.17
CA SER A 246 29.13 17.77 -2.28
C SER A 246 29.04 19.20 -2.86
N VAL A 247 29.99 20.06 -2.51
CA VAL A 247 30.11 21.43 -3.04
C VAL A 247 30.47 21.39 -4.52
N VAL A 248 31.45 20.56 -4.91
CA VAL A 248 31.84 20.36 -6.31
C VAL A 248 30.69 19.75 -7.13
N ALA A 249 29.88 18.87 -6.53
CA ALA A 249 28.70 18.34 -7.18
C ALA A 249 27.63 19.41 -7.45
N ILE A 250 27.40 20.33 -6.50
CA ILE A 250 26.47 21.46 -6.70
C ILE A 250 26.99 22.39 -7.81
N GLU A 251 28.29 22.69 -7.85
CA GLU A 251 28.87 23.47 -8.96
C GLU A 251 28.67 22.77 -10.30
N LYS A 252 29.00 21.48 -10.41
CA LYS A 252 28.81 20.72 -11.65
C LYS A 252 27.34 20.56 -12.09
N LEU A 253 26.40 20.52 -11.15
CA LEU A 253 24.98 20.40 -11.44
C LEU A 253 24.38 21.71 -11.97
N PHE A 254 24.86 22.85 -11.49
CA PHE A 254 24.31 24.19 -11.79
C PHE A 254 25.27 25.09 -12.58
N ASP A 255 26.34 24.56 -13.16
CA ASP A 255 27.15 25.31 -14.14
C ASP A 255 26.36 25.48 -15.45
N THR A 256 26.40 26.69 -16.02
CA THR A 256 25.78 27.04 -17.29
C THR A 256 26.66 26.70 -18.50
N ASN A 257 27.94 26.37 -18.29
CA ASN A 257 28.93 26.28 -19.35
C ASN A 257 29.41 24.85 -19.70
N THR A 258 28.86 23.80 -19.08
CA THR A 258 29.26 22.40 -19.33
C THR A 258 28.33 21.70 -20.33
N ASP A 259 28.62 21.88 -21.60
CA ASP A 259 27.93 21.24 -22.74
C ASP A 259 28.38 19.78 -22.99
N ALA A 260 28.94 19.10 -21.99
CA ALA A 260 29.55 17.78 -22.19
C ALA A 260 29.44 16.81 -20.99
N MET A 261 28.36 16.88 -20.21
CA MET A 261 28.09 15.88 -19.17
C MET A 261 26.85 15.06 -19.55
N ILE A 262 27.00 13.73 -19.64
CA ILE A 262 25.92 12.83 -20.05
C ILE A 262 24.77 12.94 -19.04
N ALA A 263 23.53 13.08 -19.49
CA ALA A 263 22.35 13.21 -18.61
C ALA A 263 22.24 12.08 -17.55
N LYS A 264 22.78 10.90 -17.86
CA LYS A 264 22.92 9.78 -16.93
C LYS A 264 23.88 10.07 -15.77
N GLU A 265 24.99 10.75 -16.04
CA GLU A 265 26.01 11.10 -15.05
C GLU A 265 25.54 12.24 -14.12
N GLN A 266 24.80 13.22 -14.66
CA GLN A 266 24.14 14.27 -13.86
C GLN A 266 23.09 13.69 -12.90
N ARG A 267 22.29 12.71 -13.38
CA ARG A 267 21.33 11.99 -12.53
C ARG A 267 22.04 11.16 -11.46
N THR A 268 23.15 10.49 -11.78
CA THR A 268 23.90 9.73 -10.77
C THR A 268 24.54 10.63 -9.71
N LEU A 269 25.10 11.77 -10.11
CA LEU A 269 25.64 12.76 -9.16
C LEU A 269 24.54 13.31 -8.25
N PHE A 270 23.40 13.71 -8.83
CA PHE A 270 22.26 14.20 -8.03
C PHE A 270 21.71 13.12 -7.09
N THR A 271 21.59 11.87 -7.55
CA THR A 271 21.10 10.78 -6.69
C THR A 271 22.08 10.44 -5.58
N ASN A 272 23.39 10.51 -5.82
CA ASN A 272 24.41 10.33 -4.78
C ASN A 272 24.39 11.48 -3.76
N LEU A 273 24.20 12.73 -4.21
CA LEU A 273 24.04 13.90 -3.35
C LEU A 273 22.75 13.81 -2.51
N GLN A 274 21.62 13.43 -3.12
CA GLN A 274 20.35 13.23 -2.41
C GLN A 274 20.45 12.08 -1.40
N ARG A 275 21.09 10.95 -1.76
CA ARG A 275 21.31 9.84 -0.81
C ARG A 275 22.22 10.23 0.35
N THR A 276 23.26 11.02 0.11
CA THR A 276 24.16 11.52 1.16
C THR A 276 23.42 12.50 2.07
N LEU A 277 22.65 13.44 1.51
CA LEU A 277 21.80 14.33 2.30
C LEU A 277 20.79 13.53 3.14
N VAL A 278 20.06 12.58 2.55
CA VAL A 278 19.09 11.74 3.29
C VAL A 278 19.74 10.90 4.40
N HIS A 279 20.96 10.40 4.17
CA HIS A 279 21.72 9.68 5.19
C HIS A 279 22.14 10.59 6.35
N GLU A 280 22.68 11.77 6.06
CA GLU A 280 23.07 12.76 7.08
C GLU A 280 21.85 13.31 7.86
N ILE A 281 20.67 13.37 7.21
CA ILE A 281 19.38 13.67 7.86
C ILE A 281 19.02 12.60 8.90
N SER A 282 19.17 11.32 8.54
CA SER A 282 18.90 10.19 9.45
C SER A 282 19.91 10.15 10.62
N SER A 283 21.14 10.60 10.37
CA SER A 283 22.25 10.62 11.34
C SER A 283 22.20 11.82 12.33
N LYS A 284 21.23 12.75 12.20
CA LYS A 284 21.13 14.01 12.97
C LYS A 284 22.38 14.92 12.89
N ASN A 285 23.22 14.75 11.87
CA ASN A 285 24.46 15.50 11.74
C ASN A 285 24.21 16.86 11.07
N SER A 286 23.87 17.86 11.88
CA SER A 286 23.45 19.18 11.40
C SER A 286 24.56 20.03 10.76
N ASP A 287 25.82 19.60 10.83
CA ASP A 287 26.96 20.38 10.39
C ASP A 287 27.18 20.31 8.87
N PHE A 288 26.97 19.14 8.26
CA PHE A 288 27.05 18.95 6.81
C PHE A 288 25.98 19.74 6.05
N VAL A 289 24.73 19.68 6.50
CA VAL A 289 23.61 20.44 5.90
C VAL A 289 23.82 21.95 6.06
N ARG A 290 24.40 22.38 7.19
CA ARG A 290 24.75 23.79 7.45
C ARG A 290 25.92 24.26 6.56
N GLY A 291 26.89 23.39 6.28
CA GLY A 291 27.97 23.61 5.32
C GLY A 291 27.45 23.88 3.91
N ILE A 292 26.61 22.97 3.40
CA ILE A 292 25.96 23.08 2.08
C ILE A 292 25.05 24.32 2.00
N THR A 293 24.22 24.55 3.01
CA THR A 293 23.32 25.72 3.05
C THR A 293 24.12 27.04 3.07
N ARG A 294 25.26 27.09 3.78
CA ARG A 294 26.14 28.26 3.81
C ARG A 294 26.83 28.49 2.47
N TYR A 295 27.25 27.43 1.78
CA TYR A 295 27.83 27.50 0.44
C TYR A 295 26.80 28.00 -0.58
N MET A 296 25.60 27.42 -0.62
CA MET A 296 24.52 27.87 -1.48
C MET A 296 24.15 29.33 -1.21
N ARG A 297 24.11 29.75 0.06
CA ARG A 297 23.86 31.15 0.42
C ARG A 297 24.91 32.09 -0.16
N ARG A 298 26.21 31.77 -0.02
CA ARG A 298 27.30 32.59 -0.55
C ARG A 298 27.23 32.68 -2.08
N ARG A 299 26.96 31.58 -2.77
CA ARG A 299 26.86 31.56 -4.24
C ARG A 299 25.63 32.29 -4.78
N VAL A 300 24.46 32.09 -4.19
CA VAL A 300 23.22 32.80 -4.58
C VAL A 300 23.35 34.31 -4.35
N LEU A 301 24.08 34.75 -3.32
CA LEU A 301 24.34 36.17 -3.06
C LEU A 301 25.41 36.79 -4.00
N SER A 302 26.29 35.99 -4.60
CA SER A 302 27.43 36.48 -5.38
C SER A 302 27.28 36.34 -6.89
N ASP A 303 26.43 35.42 -7.38
CA ASP A 303 26.35 35.10 -8.82
C ASP A 303 24.91 35.00 -9.32
N THR A 304 24.52 35.93 -10.19
CA THR A 304 23.20 35.96 -10.85
C THR A 304 23.05 34.87 -11.92
N ASN A 305 24.15 34.36 -12.48
CA ASN A 305 24.12 33.26 -13.45
C ASN A 305 23.77 31.93 -12.77
N PHE A 306 24.21 31.75 -11.52
CA PHE A 306 23.85 30.59 -10.71
C PHE A 306 22.34 30.56 -10.37
N ILE A 307 21.73 31.73 -10.13
CA ILE A 307 20.28 31.85 -9.95
C ILE A 307 19.56 31.43 -11.25
N ASN A 308 20.02 31.92 -12.40
CA ASN A 308 19.46 31.52 -13.70
C ASN A 308 19.66 30.01 -13.99
N ALA A 309 20.74 29.39 -13.49
CA ALA A 309 20.98 27.96 -13.59
C ALA A 309 20.04 27.12 -12.71
N ILE A 310 19.76 27.58 -11.49
CA ILE A 310 18.77 26.96 -10.59
C ILE A 310 17.36 27.02 -11.20
N LEU A 311 17.02 28.17 -11.81
CA LEU A 311 15.72 28.42 -12.43
C LEU A 311 15.53 27.66 -13.75
N SER A 312 16.61 27.39 -14.50
CA SER A 312 16.54 26.63 -15.77
C SER A 312 16.51 25.11 -15.59
N LYS A 313 16.85 24.58 -14.40
CA LYS A 313 16.90 23.13 -14.10
C LYS A 313 15.96 22.71 -12.93
N PRO A 314 14.62 22.84 -13.07
CA PRO A 314 13.63 22.54 -12.01
C PRO A 314 13.66 21.08 -11.51
N GLN A 315 14.10 20.13 -12.37
CA GLN A 315 14.22 18.71 -12.04
C GLN A 315 15.20 18.40 -10.90
N PHE A 316 16.17 19.27 -10.65
CA PHE A 316 17.16 19.12 -9.57
C PHE A 316 16.94 20.12 -8.44
N SER A 317 16.45 21.32 -8.74
CA SER A 317 16.22 22.36 -7.74
C SER A 317 15.00 22.08 -6.87
N CYS A 318 13.85 21.66 -7.42
CA CYS A 318 12.65 21.40 -6.63
C CYS A 318 12.84 20.31 -5.55
N PRO A 319 13.41 19.11 -5.86
CA PRO A 319 13.62 18.09 -4.83
C PRO A 319 14.66 18.51 -3.80
N LEU A 320 15.68 19.27 -4.20
CA LEU A 320 16.72 19.77 -3.29
C LEU A 320 16.16 20.81 -2.32
N PHE A 321 15.37 21.77 -2.78
CA PHE A 321 14.73 22.76 -1.90
C PHE A 321 13.65 22.15 -1.02
N ARG A 322 12.87 21.17 -1.51
CA ARG A 322 11.94 20.42 -0.67
C ARG A 322 12.69 19.66 0.44
N LEU A 323 13.81 19.03 0.10
CA LEU A 323 14.64 18.34 1.08
C LEU A 323 15.21 19.34 2.10
N LEU A 324 15.81 20.45 1.67
CA LEU A 324 16.34 21.48 2.57
C LEU A 324 15.27 22.13 3.47
N ALA A 325 14.07 22.41 2.92
CA ALA A 325 12.93 22.94 3.66
C ALA A 325 12.45 21.97 4.75
N THR A 326 12.51 20.66 4.48
CA THR A 326 12.15 19.62 5.46
C THR A 326 13.18 19.53 6.59
N ILE A 327 14.45 19.78 6.30
CA ILE A 327 15.55 19.59 7.27
C ILE A 327 15.70 20.77 8.23
N ALA A 328 15.57 21.99 7.71
CA ALA A 328 15.85 23.19 8.47
C ALA A 328 14.72 24.22 8.31
N PRO A 329 13.49 23.91 8.79
CA PRO A 329 12.32 24.78 8.64
C PRO A 329 12.51 26.19 9.22
N ASN A 330 13.45 26.36 10.17
CA ASN A 330 13.73 27.62 10.84
C ASN A 330 15.12 28.20 10.50
N SER A 331 15.77 27.78 9.40
CA SER A 331 17.09 28.33 9.04
C SER A 331 16.97 29.69 8.36
N PRO A 332 17.50 30.78 8.95
CA PRO A 332 17.45 32.11 8.36
C PRO A 332 18.22 32.17 7.02
N SER A 333 19.11 31.21 6.76
CA SER A 333 19.86 31.12 5.51
C SER A 333 19.01 30.63 4.34
N ILE A 334 18.05 29.73 4.57
CA ILE A 334 17.14 29.22 3.51
C ILE A 334 16.09 30.28 3.18
N THR A 335 15.57 30.98 4.19
CA THR A 335 14.64 32.12 4.04
C THR A 335 15.27 33.24 3.21
N LEU A 336 16.55 33.53 3.40
CA LEU A 336 17.27 34.55 2.61
C LEU A 336 17.50 34.11 1.16
N ILE A 337 17.79 32.83 0.92
CA ILE A 337 17.92 32.25 -0.42
C ILE A 337 16.58 32.30 -1.16
N ALA A 338 15.49 31.87 -0.51
CA ALA A 338 14.14 31.92 -1.06
C ALA A 338 13.72 33.34 -1.45
N ARG A 339 14.00 34.33 -0.59
CA ARG A 339 13.68 35.75 -0.84
C ARG A 339 14.49 36.33 -2.01
N HIS A 340 15.78 36.00 -2.13
CA HIS A 340 16.61 36.45 -3.25
C HIS A 340 16.23 35.79 -4.58
N ILE A 341 15.83 34.52 -4.57
CA ILE A 341 15.35 33.82 -5.78
C ILE A 341 14.00 34.38 -6.23
N LEU A 342 13.08 34.68 -5.31
CA LEU A 342 11.77 35.26 -5.62
C LEU A 342 11.83 36.72 -6.09
N GLN A 343 12.86 37.48 -5.70
CA GLN A 343 13.09 38.85 -6.20
C GLN A 343 13.55 38.88 -7.66
N HIS A 344 14.13 37.78 -8.17
CA HIS A 344 14.55 37.67 -9.56
C HIS A 344 13.32 37.30 -10.44
N LYS A 345 12.62 38.33 -10.96
CA LYS A 345 11.49 38.14 -11.88
C LYS A 345 11.91 37.37 -13.13
N THR A 346 11.28 36.23 -13.39
CA THR A 346 11.43 35.45 -14.62
C THR A 346 10.06 35.00 -15.15
N ASP A 347 9.80 35.19 -16.44
CA ASP A 347 8.49 34.93 -17.09
C ASP A 347 8.32 33.47 -17.55
N ASN A 348 8.97 32.50 -16.90
CA ASN A 348 9.06 31.13 -17.40
C ASN A 348 8.03 30.20 -16.70
N SER A 349 7.09 29.64 -17.46
CA SER A 349 5.95 28.85 -16.94
C SER A 349 6.31 27.56 -16.20
N ARG A 350 7.51 26.99 -16.44
CA ARG A 350 8.03 25.78 -15.77
C ARG A 350 8.55 26.01 -14.35
N ILE A 351 8.73 27.27 -13.94
CA ILE A 351 9.30 27.65 -12.64
C ILE A 351 8.19 27.84 -11.58
N LYS A 352 6.92 27.84 -11.99
CA LYS A 352 5.78 28.09 -11.11
C LYS A 352 5.74 27.14 -9.90
N SER A 353 6.06 25.86 -10.10
CA SER A 353 6.13 24.88 -9.00
C SER A 353 7.24 25.15 -7.99
N LEU A 354 8.39 25.68 -8.43
CA LEU A 354 9.48 26.07 -7.54
C LEU A 354 9.15 27.35 -6.77
N LEU A 355 8.51 28.32 -7.44
CA LEU A 355 8.07 29.57 -6.82
C LEU A 355 6.94 29.33 -5.81
N ASP A 356 6.02 28.41 -6.11
CA ASP A 356 4.93 28.03 -5.21
C ASP A 356 5.50 27.38 -3.93
N ILE A 357 6.44 26.43 -4.05
CA ILE A 357 7.13 25.79 -2.90
C ILE A 357 7.87 26.82 -2.04
N LEU A 358 8.61 27.74 -2.67
CA LEU A 358 9.33 28.79 -1.92
C LEU A 358 8.38 29.81 -1.27
N SER A 359 7.24 30.09 -1.91
CA SER A 359 6.21 30.99 -1.36
C SER A 359 5.43 30.36 -0.21
N GLU A 360 5.16 29.05 -0.27
CA GLU A 360 4.53 28.29 0.82
C GLU A 360 5.46 28.19 2.03
N TYR A 361 6.77 27.97 1.79
CA TYR A 361 7.77 28.01 2.85
C TYR A 361 7.85 29.37 3.54
N LEU A 362 7.78 30.48 2.78
CA LEU A 362 7.80 31.83 3.36
C LEU A 362 6.51 32.18 4.12
N LYS A 363 5.33 31.78 3.62
CA LYS A 363 4.05 31.96 4.33
C LYS A 363 4.02 31.23 5.66
N ASN A 364 4.54 30.01 5.70
CA ASN A 364 4.64 29.23 6.94
C ASN A 364 5.61 29.87 7.95
N HIS A 365 6.62 30.62 7.50
CA HIS A 365 7.54 31.35 8.37
C HIS A 365 6.99 32.71 8.84
N GLU A 366 6.25 33.45 8.00
CA GLU A 366 5.59 34.71 8.39
C GLU A 366 4.49 34.49 9.45
N ASN A 367 3.75 33.37 9.37
CA ASN A 367 2.73 33.04 10.38
C ASN A 367 3.33 32.72 11.76
N MET A 368 4.61 32.35 11.86
CA MET A 368 5.28 32.07 13.14
C MET A 368 5.85 33.31 13.83
N GLU A 369 6.05 34.43 13.11
CA GLU A 369 6.57 35.68 13.70
C GLU A 369 5.47 36.56 14.34
N VAL A 370 4.18 36.29 14.08
CA VAL A 370 3.06 37.15 14.50
C VAL A 370 2.43 36.74 15.86
N GLU A 371 2.74 35.57 16.41
CA GLU A 371 2.10 35.06 17.65
C GLU A 371 2.70 35.56 18.98
N SER A 372 3.64 36.53 18.99
CA SER A 372 4.35 36.92 20.22
C SER A 372 3.86 38.19 20.96
N ASP A 373 2.76 38.85 20.60
CA ASP A 373 2.31 40.06 21.33
C ASP A 373 0.78 40.18 21.57
N ALA A 374 0.38 39.75 22.79
CA ALA A 374 -0.71 40.25 23.65
C ALA A 374 -2.21 40.14 23.23
N PRO A 375 -3.19 40.38 24.14
CA PRO A 375 -3.43 39.79 25.46
C PRO A 375 -4.88 39.24 25.63
N GLN A 376 -5.10 38.49 26.72
CA GLN A 376 -6.40 37.96 27.16
C GLN A 376 -7.52 39.02 27.23
N ARG A 377 -8.71 38.71 26.67
CA ARG A 377 -9.98 39.26 27.13
C ARG A 377 -11.13 38.26 26.95
N VAL A 378 -11.80 38.02 28.07
CA VAL A 378 -13.05 37.28 28.22
C VAL A 378 -14.18 38.01 27.48
N SER A 379 -14.93 37.29 26.66
CA SER A 379 -16.33 37.60 26.36
C SER A 379 -17.04 36.37 25.84
N GLN A 380 -18.13 36.02 26.51
CA GLN A 380 -19.07 34.96 26.19
C GLN A 380 -19.85 35.32 24.91
N THR A 381 -19.84 34.43 23.91
CA THR A 381 -20.81 34.37 22.81
C THR A 381 -21.01 32.90 22.37
N PRO A 382 -22.21 32.54 21.87
CA PRO A 382 -22.63 31.15 21.66
C PRO A 382 -22.04 30.57 20.36
N GLU A 383 -20.85 29.98 20.43
CA GLU A 383 -20.20 29.29 19.29
C GLU A 383 -19.94 27.79 19.53
N ASP A 384 -20.44 27.24 20.64
CA ASP A 384 -20.21 25.86 21.03
C ASP A 384 -21.15 24.88 20.31
N ALA A 385 -20.99 24.72 18.98
CA ALA A 385 -21.54 23.57 18.23
C ALA A 385 -20.45 22.74 17.52
N ASN A 386 -19.18 23.17 17.65
CA ASN A 386 -18.03 22.59 16.97
C ASN A 386 -16.89 22.17 17.91
N SER A 387 -17.10 22.16 19.22
CA SER A 387 -16.07 21.71 20.16
C SER A 387 -15.89 20.19 20.07
N LEU A 388 -14.63 19.75 20.02
CA LEU A 388 -14.21 18.34 20.07
C LEU A 388 -14.94 17.58 21.20
N SER A 389 -14.99 18.20 22.39
CA SER A 389 -15.64 17.68 23.59
C SER A 389 -17.15 17.41 23.40
N GLN A 390 -17.85 18.23 22.60
CA GLN A 390 -19.27 18.03 22.28
C GLN A 390 -19.47 16.90 21.29
N THR A 391 -18.60 16.79 20.28
CA THR A 391 -18.65 15.70 19.30
C THR A 391 -18.41 14.35 20.00
N MET A 392 -17.46 14.30 20.95
CA MET A 392 -17.23 13.14 21.81
C MET A 392 -18.44 12.82 22.69
N LYS A 393 -19.01 13.80 23.41
CA LYS A 393 -20.22 13.59 24.21
C LYS A 393 -21.40 13.09 23.37
N GLN A 394 -21.55 13.59 22.15
CA GLN A 394 -22.60 13.15 21.23
C GLN A 394 -22.36 11.73 20.72
N LEU A 395 -21.10 11.33 20.49
CA LEU A 395 -20.72 9.95 20.17
C LEU A 395 -21.07 8.97 21.29
N LEU A 396 -20.91 9.39 22.55
CA LEU A 396 -21.25 8.58 23.72
C LEU A 396 -22.75 8.32 23.88
N ILE A 397 -23.60 9.24 23.37
CA ILE A 397 -25.06 9.21 23.56
C ILE A 397 -25.80 8.71 22.30
N SER A 398 -25.15 8.71 21.13
CA SER A 398 -25.83 8.47 19.84
C SER A 398 -26.13 7.00 19.53
N SER A 399 -27.27 6.78 18.86
CA SER A 399 -27.63 5.48 18.27
C SER A 399 -26.84 5.17 16.99
N ALA A 400 -26.75 3.89 16.62
CA ALA A 400 -25.91 3.32 15.56
C ALA A 400 -26.02 3.98 14.15
N ALA A 401 -27.09 4.70 13.85
CA ALA A 401 -27.31 5.29 12.52
C ALA A 401 -26.54 6.60 12.28
N SER A 402 -26.22 7.38 13.33
CA SER A 402 -25.53 8.67 13.23
C SER A 402 -24.05 8.62 13.64
N SER A 403 -23.56 7.48 14.12
CA SER A 403 -22.21 7.33 14.64
C SER A 403 -21.13 7.50 13.56
N GLY A 404 -21.40 7.10 12.31
CA GLY A 404 -20.42 7.21 11.21
C GLY A 404 -20.01 8.65 10.91
N HIS A 405 -20.99 9.54 10.72
CA HIS A 405 -20.72 10.97 10.48
C HIS A 405 -20.01 11.63 11.67
N LEU A 406 -20.35 11.24 12.91
CA LEU A 406 -19.70 11.77 14.10
C LEU A 406 -18.26 11.29 14.24
N VAL A 407 -17.94 10.06 13.83
CA VAL A 407 -16.57 9.55 13.74
C VAL A 407 -15.79 10.32 12.67
N ASP A 408 -16.37 10.54 11.49
CA ASP A 408 -15.72 11.35 10.45
C ASP A 408 -15.44 12.78 10.93
N LYS A 409 -16.36 13.38 11.69
CA LYS A 409 -16.17 14.69 12.31
C LYS A 409 -15.06 14.63 13.36
N LEU A 410 -15.02 13.59 14.19
CA LEU A 410 -13.96 13.39 15.19
C LEU A 410 -12.57 13.28 14.53
N VAL A 411 -12.42 12.45 13.49
CA VAL A 411 -11.14 12.26 12.79
C VAL A 411 -10.68 13.54 12.08
N LYS A 412 -11.61 14.37 11.60
CA LYS A 412 -11.29 15.69 11.02
C LYS A 412 -10.83 16.70 12.06
N LEU A 413 -11.42 16.68 13.25
CA LEU A 413 -11.07 17.60 14.34
C LEU A 413 -9.82 17.14 15.10
N GLU A 414 -9.59 15.84 15.19
CA GLU A 414 -8.53 15.20 15.96
C GLU A 414 -7.65 14.32 15.06
N PRO A 415 -6.58 14.86 14.46
CA PRO A 415 -5.71 14.12 13.54
C PRO A 415 -4.88 13.02 14.23
N GLU A 416 -4.64 13.15 15.54
CA GLU A 416 -4.00 12.13 16.38
C GLU A 416 -4.94 11.73 17.51
N ILE A 417 -5.45 10.50 17.48
CA ILE A 417 -6.29 9.95 18.56
C ILE A 417 -5.45 9.92 19.85
N LEU A 418 -6.04 10.41 20.95
CA LEU A 418 -5.41 10.74 22.24
C LEU A 418 -4.47 11.96 22.24
N GLY A 419 -4.46 12.78 21.18
CA GLY A 419 -3.65 14.00 21.12
C GLY A 419 -4.13 15.10 22.07
N SER A 420 -5.45 15.32 22.14
CA SER A 420 -6.14 16.27 23.02
C SER A 420 -7.14 15.53 23.93
N GLU A 421 -7.46 16.07 25.10
CA GLU A 421 -8.46 15.49 26.03
C GLU A 421 -8.27 13.98 26.29
N MET A 422 -7.01 13.54 26.49
CA MET A 422 -6.62 12.12 26.60
C MET A 422 -7.50 11.33 27.58
N GLU A 423 -7.81 11.87 28.75
CA GLU A 423 -8.64 11.19 29.75
C GLU A 423 -10.06 10.88 29.26
N LEU A 424 -10.68 11.81 28.51
CA LEU A 424 -12.03 11.64 27.98
C LEU A 424 -12.04 10.59 26.86
N GLN A 425 -11.04 10.64 25.99
CA GLN A 425 -10.88 9.67 24.90
C GLN A 425 -10.53 8.26 25.41
N MET A 426 -9.69 8.16 26.46
CA MET A 426 -9.41 6.89 27.13
C MET A 426 -10.69 6.27 27.71
N LYS A 427 -11.55 7.09 28.32
CA LYS A 427 -12.84 6.63 28.83
C LYS A 427 -13.75 6.14 27.70
N MET A 428 -13.82 6.87 26.58
CA MET A 428 -14.60 6.48 25.41
C MET A 428 -14.12 5.14 24.82
N LEU A 429 -12.81 4.95 24.69
CA LEU A 429 -12.22 3.79 24.03
C LEU A 429 -12.24 2.54 24.92
N PHE A 430 -11.99 2.69 26.23
CA PHE A 430 -11.65 1.56 27.08
C PHE A 430 -12.54 1.36 28.32
N CYS A 431 -13.48 2.24 28.70
CA CYS A 431 -14.28 2.02 29.92
C CYS A 431 -15.50 1.08 29.76
N LYS A 432 -15.86 0.42 30.87
CA LYS A 432 -17.02 -0.49 31.04
C LYS A 432 -18.36 0.28 30.97
N SER A 433 -19.31 -0.22 30.18
CA SER A 433 -20.58 0.42 29.73
C SER A 433 -21.53 0.86 30.87
N GLU A 434 -22.05 2.09 30.90
CA GLU A 434 -23.26 2.55 30.16
C GLU A 434 -23.00 3.54 28.99
N VAL A 435 -21.73 3.80 28.70
CA VAL A 435 -21.27 4.89 27.81
C VAL A 435 -20.72 4.37 26.46
N SER A 436 -20.65 3.04 26.29
CA SER A 436 -19.78 2.40 25.30
C SER A 436 -20.47 1.38 24.38
N THR A 437 -21.69 1.67 23.91
CA THR A 437 -22.26 1.01 22.72
C THR A 437 -21.72 1.59 21.41
N LEU A 438 -20.44 1.98 21.37
CA LEU A 438 -19.80 2.50 20.18
C LEU A 438 -19.47 1.33 19.24
N HIS A 439 -20.36 1.05 18.30
CA HIS A 439 -20.12 0.10 17.19
C HIS A 439 -18.84 0.41 16.39
N CYS A 440 -18.33 1.65 16.47
CA CYS A 440 -17.10 2.10 15.82
C CYS A 440 -15.83 1.98 16.69
N ARG A 441 -15.91 1.42 17.91
CA ARG A 441 -14.74 1.24 18.79
C ARG A 441 -13.59 0.47 18.11
N PRO A 442 -13.81 -0.66 17.39
CA PRO A 442 -12.72 -1.34 16.69
C PRO A 442 -12.03 -0.47 15.63
N TYR A 443 -12.80 0.37 14.94
CA TYR A 443 -12.27 1.31 13.96
C TYR A 443 -11.40 2.38 14.63
N LEU A 444 -11.87 2.97 15.72
CA LEU A 444 -11.09 3.97 16.48
C LEU A 444 -9.82 3.37 17.12
N LEU A 445 -9.87 2.13 17.61
CA LEU A 445 -8.68 1.42 18.10
C LEU A 445 -7.68 1.12 16.98
N THR A 446 -8.16 0.81 15.77
CA THR A 446 -7.31 0.64 14.58
C THR A 446 -6.64 1.97 14.22
N LEU A 447 -7.40 3.07 14.20
CA LEU A 447 -6.85 4.40 13.97
C LEU A 447 -5.82 4.78 15.04
N LEU A 448 -6.09 4.53 16.33
CA LEU A 448 -5.13 4.75 17.41
C LEU A 448 -3.83 3.99 17.14
N THR A 449 -3.92 2.69 16.84
CA THR A 449 -2.76 1.82 16.60
C THR A 449 -1.92 2.26 15.40
N HIS A 450 -2.57 2.73 14.33
CA HIS A 450 -1.90 3.04 13.06
C HIS A 450 -1.56 4.52 12.85
N HIS A 451 -2.26 5.46 13.48
CA HIS A 451 -2.07 6.90 13.24
C HIS A 451 -1.40 7.62 14.41
N ALA A 452 -1.49 7.11 15.65
CA ALA A 452 -0.87 7.76 16.78
C ALA A 452 0.66 7.63 16.79
N SER A 453 1.31 8.56 17.48
CA SER A 453 2.76 8.53 17.72
C SER A 453 3.13 7.47 18.76
N TRP A 454 4.37 6.97 18.72
CA TRP A 454 4.86 5.99 19.70
C TRP A 454 4.82 6.51 21.14
N ARG A 455 4.96 7.83 21.34
CA ARG A 455 4.85 8.47 22.65
C ARG A 455 3.42 8.33 23.20
N THR A 456 2.42 8.64 22.37
CA THR A 456 1.00 8.51 22.72
C THR A 456 0.62 7.05 23.00
N LEU A 457 1.12 6.11 22.18
CA LEU A 457 0.91 4.67 22.40
C LEU A 457 1.54 4.18 23.70
N SER A 458 2.78 4.57 24.01
CA SER A 458 3.45 4.22 25.26
C SER A 458 2.70 4.76 26.48
N ASN A 459 2.30 6.04 26.44
CA ASN A 459 1.51 6.65 27.51
C ASN A 459 0.15 5.94 27.69
N CYS A 460 -0.48 5.51 26.60
CA CYS A 460 -1.72 4.74 26.65
C CYS A 460 -1.50 3.40 27.36
N VAL A 461 -0.46 2.65 27.00
CA VAL A 461 -0.09 1.38 27.66
C VAL A 461 0.20 1.59 29.14
N GLU A 462 0.94 2.63 29.50
CA GLU A 462 1.22 2.96 30.90
C GLU A 462 -0.04 3.25 31.71
N ILE A 463 -1.05 3.90 31.12
CA ILE A 463 -2.33 4.21 31.80
C ILE A 463 -3.19 2.93 31.93
N LEU A 464 -3.25 2.12 30.88
CA LEU A 464 -4.03 0.88 30.87
C LEU A 464 -3.47 -0.17 31.84
N LEU A 465 -2.17 -0.14 32.11
CA LEU A 465 -1.48 -1.10 33.01
C LEU A 465 -1.11 -0.48 34.36
N ARG A 466 -1.88 0.49 34.89
CA ARG A 466 -1.73 0.99 36.27
C ARG A 466 -2.43 0.10 37.30
N LYS A 467 -2.00 0.18 38.56
CA LYS A 467 -2.46 -0.66 39.69
C LYS A 467 -3.98 -0.73 39.87
N ASP A 468 -4.73 0.31 39.47
CA ASP A 468 -6.19 0.36 39.60
C ASP A 468 -6.96 0.24 38.27
N ALA A 469 -6.25 -0.02 37.16
CA ALA A 469 -6.78 0.11 35.82
C ALA A 469 -7.84 -0.96 35.48
N VAL A 470 -7.71 -2.18 36.01
CA VAL A 470 -8.66 -3.30 35.78
C VAL A 470 -10.08 -2.98 36.25
N SER A 471 -10.21 -2.11 37.25
CA SER A 471 -11.53 -1.66 37.73
C SER A 471 -12.19 -0.65 36.79
N GLN A 472 -11.39 0.16 36.08
CA GLN A 472 -11.84 1.29 35.27
C GLN A 472 -12.04 0.92 33.79
N PHE A 473 -11.23 -0.01 33.28
CA PHE A 473 -11.23 -0.38 31.87
C PHE A 473 -11.81 -1.77 31.62
N GLU A 474 -12.36 -1.95 30.43
CA GLU A 474 -12.93 -3.18 29.91
C GLU A 474 -11.80 -4.10 29.41
N PRO A 475 -11.75 -5.38 29.85
CA PRO A 475 -10.66 -6.27 29.50
C PRO A 475 -10.45 -6.50 28.00
N THR A 476 -11.52 -6.79 27.24
CA THR A 476 -11.41 -7.18 25.83
C THR A 476 -10.81 -6.09 24.93
N PRO A 477 -11.29 -4.82 24.94
CA PRO A 477 -10.66 -3.75 24.16
C PRO A 477 -9.19 -3.49 24.52
N VAL A 478 -8.83 -3.65 25.80
CA VAL A 478 -7.45 -3.48 26.27
C VAL A 478 -6.55 -4.58 25.72
N LEU A 479 -6.97 -5.84 25.83
CA LEU A 479 -6.20 -6.99 25.34
C LEU A 479 -6.07 -6.99 23.81
N ASP A 480 -7.14 -6.63 23.08
CA ASP A 480 -7.11 -6.47 21.63
C ASP A 480 -6.14 -5.36 21.20
N PHE A 481 -6.15 -4.23 21.90
CA PHE A 481 -5.21 -3.12 21.65
C PHE A 481 -3.75 -3.53 21.89
N LEU A 482 -3.44 -4.15 23.03
CA LEU A 482 -2.09 -4.61 23.35
C LEU A 482 -1.59 -5.63 22.33
N LYS A 483 -2.46 -6.56 21.91
CA LYS A 483 -2.16 -7.51 20.85
C LYS A 483 -1.90 -6.81 19.51
N ALA A 484 -2.73 -5.84 19.12
CA ALA A 484 -2.56 -5.08 17.90
C ALA A 484 -1.22 -4.32 17.87
N LEU A 485 -0.77 -3.80 19.01
CA LEU A 485 0.55 -3.16 19.13
C LEU A 485 1.71 -4.11 18.83
N THR A 486 1.65 -5.36 19.31
CA THR A 486 2.69 -6.36 19.00
C THR A 486 2.75 -6.73 17.53
N CYS A 487 1.63 -6.63 16.81
CA CYS A 487 1.53 -6.95 15.39
C CYS A 487 1.58 -5.69 14.48
N ASN A 488 1.94 -4.52 15.00
CA ASN A 488 1.89 -3.28 14.24
C ASN A 488 2.88 -3.31 13.05
N PRO A 489 2.42 -3.16 11.79
CA PRO A 489 3.28 -3.26 10.62
C PRO A 489 4.40 -2.22 10.60
N LYS A 490 4.22 -1.05 11.25
CA LYS A 490 5.29 -0.04 11.40
C LYS A 490 6.52 -0.58 12.13
N LEU A 491 6.33 -1.54 13.05
CA LEU A 491 7.40 -2.15 13.84
C LEU A 491 8.18 -3.21 13.05
N TRP A 492 7.48 -3.91 12.14
CA TRP A 492 8.02 -5.04 11.39
C TRP A 492 8.42 -4.69 9.94
N GLN A 493 8.28 -3.42 9.55
CA GLN A 493 8.61 -2.96 8.20
C GLN A 493 10.10 -3.16 7.88
N GLY A 494 10.40 -3.85 6.78
CA GLY A 494 11.77 -4.11 6.33
C GLY A 494 12.47 -5.28 7.04
N ARG A 495 11.80 -6.00 7.96
CA ARG A 495 12.32 -7.25 8.54
C ARG A 495 12.05 -8.44 7.62
N GLU A 496 12.87 -9.49 7.73
CA GLU A 496 12.72 -10.71 6.93
C GLU A 496 11.37 -11.40 7.20
N LYS A 497 10.62 -11.73 6.13
CA LYS A 497 9.31 -12.39 6.23
C LYS A 497 9.38 -13.85 6.70
N HIS A 498 10.57 -14.44 6.75
CA HIS A 498 10.79 -15.82 7.18
C HIS A 498 11.33 -15.84 8.61
N THR A 499 10.47 -16.11 9.58
CA THR A 499 10.90 -16.43 10.94
C THR A 499 11.49 -17.86 10.97
N PRO A 500 12.76 -18.04 11.37
CA PRO A 500 13.36 -19.38 11.49
C PRO A 500 12.66 -20.21 12.56
N LYS A 501 12.70 -21.55 12.44
CA LYS A 501 12.03 -22.48 13.38
C LYS A 501 12.47 -22.35 14.85
N HIS A 502 13.61 -21.72 15.12
CA HIS A 502 14.14 -21.46 16.46
C HIS A 502 14.05 -19.99 16.88
N TYR A 503 13.21 -19.19 16.21
CA TYR A 503 13.00 -17.79 16.56
C TYR A 503 12.37 -17.67 17.95
N LYS A 504 13.03 -16.94 18.85
CA LYS A 504 12.45 -16.51 20.12
C LYS A 504 11.72 -15.20 19.88
N PRO A 505 10.43 -15.08 20.23
CA PRO A 505 9.70 -13.82 20.08
C PRO A 505 10.37 -12.72 20.90
N GLU A 506 10.59 -11.58 20.25
CA GLU A 506 11.10 -10.38 20.91
C GLU A 506 10.04 -9.80 21.85
N ASP A 507 10.45 -9.34 23.02
CA ASP A 507 9.59 -8.57 23.91
C ASP A 507 9.52 -7.12 23.41
N VAL A 508 8.45 -6.83 22.67
CA VAL A 508 8.22 -5.53 22.03
C VAL A 508 7.72 -4.49 23.03
N LEU A 509 6.96 -4.92 24.04
CA LEU A 509 6.30 -4.01 24.98
C LEU A 509 7.16 -3.71 26.22
N TYR A 510 8.15 -4.57 26.51
CA TYR A 510 9.12 -4.39 27.59
C TYR A 510 8.44 -4.05 28.94
N LEU A 511 7.41 -4.83 29.26
CA LEU A 511 6.56 -4.59 30.43
C LEU A 511 7.29 -4.92 31.73
N ASP A 512 7.08 -4.09 32.75
CA ASP A 512 7.62 -4.36 34.08
C ASP A 512 6.82 -5.47 34.82
N GLN A 513 7.36 -5.93 35.96
CA GLN A 513 6.73 -7.01 36.73
C GLN A 513 5.37 -6.60 37.32
N GLU A 514 5.12 -5.31 37.56
CA GLU A 514 3.84 -4.83 38.09
C GLU A 514 2.78 -4.78 36.97
N GLN A 515 3.15 -4.27 35.81
CA GLN A 515 2.35 -4.24 34.59
C GLN A 515 1.99 -5.65 34.10
N LEU A 516 2.92 -6.62 34.20
CA LEU A 516 2.64 -8.02 33.88
C LEU A 516 1.62 -8.66 34.81
N LYS A 517 1.59 -8.30 36.10
CA LYS A 517 0.55 -8.76 37.03
C LYS A 517 -0.81 -8.21 36.62
N ILE A 518 -0.87 -6.92 36.31
CA ILE A 518 -2.11 -6.26 35.88
C ILE A 518 -2.61 -6.82 34.54
N LEU A 519 -1.71 -7.11 33.60
CA LEU A 519 -2.04 -7.79 32.36
C LEU A 519 -2.64 -9.19 32.62
N SER A 520 -2.06 -9.93 33.57
CA SER A 520 -2.61 -11.22 33.99
C SER A 520 -4.00 -11.08 34.60
N ASP A 521 -4.22 -10.04 35.40
CA ASP A 521 -5.54 -9.74 35.99
C ASP A 521 -6.57 -9.38 34.90
N TYR A 522 -6.19 -8.67 33.83
CA TYR A 522 -7.07 -8.45 32.67
C TYR A 522 -7.43 -9.75 31.95
N ILE A 523 -6.47 -10.66 31.75
CA ILE A 523 -6.72 -11.96 31.11
C ILE A 523 -7.70 -12.79 31.97
N VAL A 524 -7.52 -12.78 33.29
CA VAL A 524 -8.41 -13.46 34.23
C VAL A 524 -9.79 -12.80 34.28
N ALA A 525 -9.89 -11.49 34.08
CA ALA A 525 -11.16 -10.77 34.06
C ALA A 525 -11.92 -10.90 32.72
N GLU A 526 -11.23 -11.23 31.62
CA GLU A 526 -11.84 -11.52 30.32
C GLU A 526 -12.37 -12.96 30.23
N GLY A 527 -11.59 -13.93 30.72
CA GLY A 527 -11.93 -15.35 30.71
C GLY A 527 -13.00 -15.74 31.70
#